data_AF-A0A5E6VPG8-F1
#
_entry.id   AF-A0A5E6VPG8-F1
#
_cell.length_a   1.000
_cell.length_b   1.000
_cell.length_c   1.000
_cell.angle_alpha   90.00
_cell.angle_beta   90.00
_cell.angle_gamma   90.00
#
_symmetry.space_group_name_H-M   'P 1'
#
loop_
_entity.id
_entity.type
_entity.pdbx_description
1 polymer ?
#
loop_
_entity_poly.entity_id
_entity_poly.type
_entity_poly.pdbx_seq_one_letter_code
_entity_poly.pdbx_strand_id
1 'polypeptide(L)'
;MNESNPLTRMARFLYGAGTPAAGLDLSPPEASREAQRRYPHKPYCLVSQWMVVDLLVEDPVQWAAEHPGKAPRLVLAHNIVFDSAGRFPPGYWVRSTYEVSYAAPGFFETGHTVYVLLGEGCSKTEALELVFSLY
;
A
#
# COMPACT_ATOMS: atom_id res chain seq x y z
N MET A 1 16.81 12.83 24.30
CA MET A 1 15.42 12.81 23.79
C MET A 1 15.08 11.36 23.56
N ASN A 2 14.04 10.87 24.22
CA ASN A 2 13.81 9.44 24.40
C ASN A 2 13.37 8.78 23.09
N GLU A 3 14.13 7.82 22.57
CA GLU A 3 13.80 7.01 21.38
C GLU A 3 12.57 6.11 21.56
N SER A 4 11.93 6.15 22.73
CA SER A 4 10.85 5.25 23.14
C SER A 4 9.49 5.93 23.37
N ASN A 5 9.19 7.08 22.71
CA ASN A 5 7.81 7.57 22.62
C ASN A 5 7.09 6.92 21.42
N PRO A 6 6.08 6.04 21.63
CA PRO A 6 5.36 5.39 20.55
C PRO A 6 4.67 6.38 19.60
N LEU A 7 4.13 7.48 20.13
CA LEU A 7 3.47 8.52 19.31
C LEU A 7 4.46 9.22 18.39
N THR A 8 5.67 9.50 18.87
CA THR A 8 6.73 10.09 18.03
C THR A 8 7.13 9.14 16.91
N ARG A 9 7.23 7.84 17.20
CA ARG A 9 7.54 6.83 16.19
C ARG A 9 6.42 6.72 15.15
N MET A 10 5.15 6.67 15.58
CA MET A 10 3.99 6.66 14.68
C MET A 10 3.90 7.92 13.82
N ALA A 11 4.09 9.10 14.42
CA ALA A 11 4.06 10.38 13.68
C ALA A 11 5.20 10.44 12.64
N ARG A 12 6.40 9.98 12.99
CA ARG A 12 7.53 9.88 12.05
C ARG A 12 7.21 8.89 10.92
N PHE A 13 6.61 7.75 11.23
CA PHE A 13 6.21 6.79 10.21
C PHE A 13 5.16 7.37 9.24
N LEU A 14 4.12 8.03 9.74
CA LEU A 14 3.07 8.61 8.89
C LEU A 14 3.57 9.83 8.10
N TYR A 15 4.18 10.80 8.79
CA TYR A 15 4.44 12.14 8.25
C TYR A 15 5.91 12.45 7.98
N GLY A 16 6.84 11.59 8.44
CA GLY A 16 8.27 11.74 8.14
C GLY A 16 8.58 11.46 6.68
N ALA A 17 9.78 11.85 6.25
CA ALA A 17 10.25 11.55 4.89
C ALA A 17 10.31 10.03 4.64
N GLY A 18 9.81 9.60 3.49
CA GLY A 18 10.09 8.27 2.93
C GLY A 18 10.99 8.40 1.70
N THR A 19 11.41 7.27 1.14
CA THR A 19 12.11 7.26 -0.16
C THR A 19 11.11 7.58 -1.25
N PRO A 20 11.27 8.64 -2.06
CA PRO A 20 10.32 8.97 -3.12
C PRO A 20 10.12 7.81 -4.10
N ALA A 21 8.86 7.58 -4.50
CA ALA A 21 8.50 6.51 -5.43
C ALA A 21 7.47 7.03 -6.43
N ALA A 22 7.68 6.70 -7.72
CA ALA A 22 6.75 7.07 -8.78
C ALA A 22 5.57 6.08 -8.84
N GLY A 23 4.37 6.63 -8.97
CA GLY A 23 3.15 5.88 -9.33
C GLY A 23 2.82 6.05 -10.81
N LEU A 24 1.57 5.81 -11.17
CA LEU A 24 1.07 6.07 -12.52
C LEU A 24 0.83 7.56 -12.69
N ASP A 25 1.39 8.09 -13.77
CA ASP A 25 1.05 9.39 -14.31
C ASP A 25 -0.11 9.24 -15.32
N LEU A 26 -1.27 8.87 -14.79
CA LEU A 26 -2.52 8.68 -15.54
C LEU A 26 -3.65 9.37 -14.79
N SER A 27 -4.62 9.91 -15.52
CA SER A 27 -5.86 10.38 -14.90
C SER A 27 -6.64 9.19 -14.31
N PRO A 28 -7.49 9.39 -13.28
CA PRO A 28 -8.27 8.30 -12.70
C PRO A 28 -9.09 7.50 -13.72
N PRO A 29 -9.77 8.10 -14.72
CA PRO A 29 -10.45 7.34 -15.76
C PRO A 29 -9.52 6.47 -16.62
N GLU A 30 -8.32 6.95 -16.95
CA GLU A 30 -7.33 6.19 -17.73
C GLU A 30 -6.76 5.03 -16.90
N ALA A 31 -6.42 5.29 -15.65
CA ALA A 31 -5.93 4.29 -14.70
C ALA A 31 -6.97 3.18 -14.46
N SER A 32 -8.26 3.53 -14.35
CA SER A 32 -9.35 2.55 -14.26
C SER A 32 -9.45 1.66 -15.50
N ARG A 33 -9.31 2.22 -16.71
CA ARG A 33 -9.31 1.44 -17.96
C ARG A 33 -8.10 0.50 -18.04
N GLU A 34 -6.94 0.99 -17.62
CA GLU A 34 -5.70 0.20 -17.55
C GLU A 34 -5.85 -0.97 -16.57
N ALA A 35 -6.33 -0.70 -15.36
CA ALA A 35 -6.57 -1.72 -14.34
C ALA A 35 -7.56 -2.78 -14.83
N GLN A 36 -8.69 -2.37 -15.40
CA GLN A 36 -9.70 -3.28 -15.95
C GLN A 36 -9.16 -4.13 -17.11
N ARG A 37 -8.28 -3.56 -17.96
CA ARG A 37 -7.67 -4.32 -19.07
C ARG A 37 -6.68 -5.37 -18.56
N ARG A 38 -5.88 -5.00 -17.56
CA ARG A 38 -4.80 -5.87 -17.03
C ARG A 38 -5.31 -6.92 -16.06
N TYR A 39 -6.38 -6.61 -15.33
CA TYR A 39 -6.97 -7.45 -14.28
C TYR A 39 -8.50 -7.58 -14.44
N PRO A 40 -9.00 -8.17 -15.54
CA PRO A 40 -10.41 -8.11 -15.92
C PRO A 40 -11.40 -8.72 -14.91
N HIS A 41 -10.92 -9.61 -14.03
CA HIS A 41 -11.75 -10.32 -13.05
C HIS A 41 -11.39 -9.99 -11.61
N LYS A 42 -10.50 -9.02 -11.37
CA LYS A 42 -10.08 -8.64 -10.02
C LYS A 42 -10.48 -7.18 -9.74
N PRO A 43 -11.12 -6.90 -8.60
CA PRO A 43 -11.39 -5.54 -8.18
C PRO A 43 -10.11 -4.70 -8.09
N TYR A 44 -10.24 -3.40 -8.34
CA TYR A 44 -9.15 -2.46 -8.22
C TYR A 44 -9.55 -1.23 -7.39
N CYS A 45 -8.57 -0.66 -6.70
CA CYS A 45 -8.74 0.53 -5.88
C CYS A 45 -7.68 1.56 -6.25
N LEU A 46 -8.11 2.68 -6.83
CA LEU A 46 -7.25 3.81 -7.16
C LEU A 46 -6.99 4.60 -5.89
N VAL A 47 -5.72 4.84 -5.60
CA VAL A 47 -5.29 5.57 -4.41
C VAL A 47 -4.27 6.64 -4.76
N SER A 48 -4.26 7.71 -3.97
CA SER A 48 -3.24 8.77 -4.00
C SER A 48 -2.75 9.02 -2.58
N GLN A 49 -1.68 9.80 -2.42
CA GLN A 49 -1.03 10.01 -1.11
C GLN A 49 -0.69 8.67 -0.45
N TRP A 50 -0.04 7.81 -1.22
CA TRP A 50 0.23 6.43 -0.86
C TRP A 50 1.69 6.25 -0.42
N MET A 51 1.91 5.21 0.37
CA MET A 51 3.21 4.65 0.65
C MET A 51 3.18 3.13 0.53
N VAL A 52 4.22 2.57 -0.09
CA VAL A 52 4.49 1.14 -0.01
C VAL A 52 5.37 0.91 1.21
N VAL A 53 4.93 0.04 2.11
CA VAL A 53 5.61 -0.23 3.38
C VAL A 53 6.25 -1.60 3.30
N ASP A 54 7.57 -1.64 3.34
CA ASP A 54 8.36 -2.86 3.53
C ASP A 54 8.37 -3.20 5.02
N LEU A 55 7.75 -4.31 5.39
CA LEU A 55 7.64 -4.74 6.78
C LEU A 55 8.95 -5.40 7.21
N LEU A 56 9.46 -4.98 8.37
CA LEU A 56 10.59 -5.65 9.01
C LEU A 56 10.12 -7.02 9.50
N VAL A 57 10.66 -8.08 8.89
CA VAL A 57 10.43 -9.48 9.27
C VAL A 57 11.72 -10.04 9.82
N GLU A 58 11.68 -10.51 11.07
CA GLU A 58 12.85 -11.10 11.73
C GLU A 58 13.22 -12.46 11.14
N ASP A 59 12.20 -13.29 10.82
CA ASP A 59 12.38 -14.60 10.21
C ASP A 59 11.65 -14.69 8.85
N PRO A 60 12.36 -14.45 7.73
CA PRO A 60 11.79 -14.57 6.39
C PRO A 60 11.31 -15.99 6.02
N VAL A 61 11.88 -17.04 6.65
CA VAL A 61 11.49 -18.44 6.39
C VAL A 61 10.15 -18.71 7.05
N GLN A 62 9.99 -18.31 8.31
CA GLN A 62 8.70 -18.38 9.00
C GLN A 62 7.62 -17.58 8.27
N TRP A 63 7.96 -16.36 7.82
CA TRP A 63 7.02 -15.56 7.02
C TRP A 63 6.56 -16.28 5.76
N ALA A 64 7.50 -16.86 4.99
CA ALA A 64 7.16 -17.57 3.77
C ALA A 64 6.28 -18.81 4.03
N ALA A 65 6.45 -19.46 5.18
CA ALA A 65 5.61 -20.59 5.60
C ALA A 65 4.19 -20.16 5.99
N GLU A 66 4.04 -19.03 6.70
CA GLU A 66 2.74 -18.49 7.15
C GLU A 66 1.98 -17.75 6.04
N HIS A 67 2.71 -17.10 5.12
CA HIS A 67 2.18 -16.24 4.07
C HIS A 67 2.66 -16.70 2.68
N PRO A 68 2.33 -17.93 2.25
CA PRO A 68 2.85 -18.50 1.02
C PRO A 68 2.50 -17.61 -0.19
N GLY A 69 3.52 -17.30 -0.99
CA GLY A 69 3.38 -16.48 -2.19
C GLY A 69 3.13 -14.99 -1.93
N LYS A 70 3.39 -14.49 -0.72
CA LYS A 70 3.23 -13.08 -0.38
C LYS A 70 4.53 -12.46 0.14
N ALA A 71 4.86 -11.28 -0.37
CA ALA A 71 5.95 -10.47 0.17
C ALA A 71 5.47 -9.70 1.41
N PRO A 72 6.33 -9.43 2.39
CA PRO A 72 6.03 -8.63 3.58
C PRO A 72 5.97 -7.14 3.23
N ARG A 73 5.09 -6.79 2.30
CA ARG A 73 4.89 -5.42 1.81
C ARG A 73 3.41 -5.12 1.80
N LEU A 74 3.02 -3.89 2.09
CA LEU A 74 1.64 -3.44 1.99
C LEU A 74 1.56 -1.99 1.51
N VAL A 75 0.39 -1.58 1.07
CA VAL A 75 0.07 -0.19 0.74
C VAL A 75 -0.70 0.44 1.90
N LEU A 76 -0.24 1.61 2.33
CA LEU A 76 -1.04 2.57 3.08
C LEU A 76 -1.32 3.76 2.18
N ALA A 77 -2.56 4.19 2.09
CA ALA A 77 -2.91 5.41 1.37
C ALA A 77 -3.87 6.26 2.17
N HIS A 78 -3.64 7.58 2.15
CA HIS A 78 -4.48 8.55 2.84
C HIS A 78 -5.65 9.03 2.01
N ASN A 79 -5.74 8.65 0.73
CA ASN A 79 -6.84 9.03 -0.13
C ASN A 79 -7.19 7.93 -1.15
N ILE A 80 -8.38 7.36 -0.99
CA ILE A 80 -9.04 6.54 -2.00
C ILE A 80 -9.67 7.47 -3.04
N VAL A 81 -9.28 7.31 -4.28
CA VAL A 81 -9.83 8.07 -5.41
C VAL A 81 -11.07 7.36 -5.96
N PHE A 82 -11.00 6.04 -6.08
CA PHE A 82 -12.10 5.21 -6.60
C PHE A 82 -11.89 3.74 -6.21
N ASP A 83 -12.94 3.05 -5.78
CA ASP A 83 -12.92 1.60 -5.54
C ASP A 83 -13.95 0.91 -6.44
N SER A 84 -13.50 0.01 -7.31
CA SER A 84 -14.35 -0.67 -8.28
C SER A 84 -15.37 -1.61 -7.64
N ALA A 85 -15.15 -2.02 -6.39
CA ALA A 85 -16.04 -2.87 -5.62
C ALA A 85 -16.94 -2.09 -4.64
N GLY A 86 -16.83 -0.75 -4.59
CA GLY A 86 -17.69 0.10 -3.75
C GLY A 86 -17.56 -0.16 -2.25
N ARG A 87 -16.44 -0.71 -1.79
CA ARG A 87 -16.20 -1.07 -0.38
C ARG A 87 -15.87 0.14 0.47
N PHE A 88 -15.24 1.13 -0.14
CA PHE A 88 -14.77 2.33 0.54
C PHE A 88 -15.20 3.59 -0.20
N PRO A 89 -15.66 4.63 0.52
CA PRO A 89 -15.98 5.92 -0.08
C PRO A 89 -14.70 6.66 -0.52
N PRO A 90 -14.76 7.49 -1.59
CA PRO A 90 -13.66 8.38 -1.95
C PRO A 90 -13.29 9.34 -0.82
N GLY A 91 -12.00 9.70 -0.72
CA GLY A 91 -11.49 10.59 0.34
C GLY A 91 -11.05 9.88 1.62
N TYR A 92 -11.34 8.58 1.77
CA TYR A 92 -10.94 7.81 2.95
C TYR A 92 -9.54 7.21 2.80
N TRP A 93 -8.99 6.72 3.91
CA TRP A 93 -7.73 5.99 3.91
C TRP A 93 -7.95 4.49 3.66
N VAL A 94 -6.91 3.79 3.24
CA VAL A 94 -6.90 2.33 3.14
C VAL A 94 -5.55 1.75 3.53
N ARG A 95 -5.58 0.58 4.17
CA ARG A 95 -4.44 -0.31 4.33
C ARG A 95 -4.73 -1.60 3.59
N SER A 96 -3.85 -1.96 2.65
CA SER A 96 -3.96 -3.23 1.95
C SER A 96 -3.57 -4.41 2.84
N THR A 97 -3.89 -5.62 2.38
CA THR A 97 -3.19 -6.82 2.84
C THR A 97 -1.83 -6.94 2.15
N TYR A 98 -1.11 -8.04 2.39
CA TYR A 98 0.23 -8.23 1.86
C TYR A 98 0.27 -8.37 0.34
N GLU A 99 1.39 -7.90 -0.23
CA GLU A 99 1.72 -7.99 -1.65
C GLU A 99 1.71 -9.45 -2.13
N VAL A 100 0.97 -9.71 -3.20
CA VAL A 100 1.08 -10.92 -4.02
C VAL A 100 1.99 -10.65 -5.22
N SER A 101 1.85 -9.49 -5.84
CA SER A 101 2.75 -9.04 -6.91
C SER A 101 2.79 -7.52 -6.98
N TYR A 102 3.88 -6.95 -7.49
CA TYR A 102 3.98 -5.52 -7.75
C TYR A 102 4.53 -5.26 -9.15
N ALA A 103 3.66 -4.87 -10.08
CA ALA A 103 4.05 -4.40 -11.40
C ALA A 103 4.35 -2.90 -11.32
N ALA A 104 5.59 -2.59 -10.95
CA ALA A 104 6.06 -1.22 -10.79
C ALA A 104 6.28 -0.50 -12.13
N PRO A 105 6.00 0.81 -12.20
CA PRO A 105 5.27 1.58 -11.20
C PRO A 105 3.76 1.29 -11.29
N GLY A 106 3.05 1.44 -10.16
CA GLY A 106 1.62 1.68 -10.19
C GLY A 106 0.67 0.55 -9.80
N PHE A 107 0.97 -0.72 -10.05
CA PHE A 107 0.00 -1.82 -9.81
C PHE A 107 0.45 -2.74 -8.69
N PHE A 108 -0.06 -2.51 -7.48
CA PHE A 108 0.21 -3.31 -6.30
C PHE A 108 -0.92 -4.31 -6.06
N GLU A 109 -0.65 -5.58 -6.32
CA GLU A 109 -1.64 -6.64 -6.24
C GLU A 109 -1.62 -7.32 -4.87
N THR A 110 -2.80 -7.49 -4.30
CA THR A 110 -3.06 -8.38 -3.16
C THR A 110 -3.92 -9.56 -3.61
N GLY A 111 -4.25 -10.45 -2.67
CA GLY A 111 -5.09 -11.63 -2.97
C GLY A 111 -6.38 -11.29 -3.72
N HIS A 112 -7.07 -10.21 -3.32
CA HIS A 112 -8.39 -9.87 -3.84
C HIS A 112 -8.49 -8.49 -4.49
N THR A 113 -7.43 -7.68 -4.50
CA THR A 113 -7.51 -6.30 -5.02
C THR A 113 -6.19 -5.82 -5.57
N VAL A 114 -6.25 -5.12 -6.68
CA VAL A 114 -5.14 -4.35 -7.22
C VAL A 114 -5.26 -2.90 -6.76
N TYR A 115 -4.30 -2.43 -5.98
CA TYR A 115 -4.16 -1.03 -5.62
C TYR A 115 -3.40 -0.31 -6.74
N VAL A 116 -4.07 0.65 -7.35
CA VAL A 116 -3.53 1.47 -8.43
C VAL A 116 -2.99 2.77 -7.83
N LEU A 117 -1.68 2.87 -7.78
CA LEU A 117 -0.94 3.93 -7.11
C LEU A 117 -0.81 5.13 -8.05
N LEU A 118 -1.60 6.19 -7.83
CA LEU A 118 -1.63 7.39 -8.68
C LEU A 118 -0.65 8.45 -8.17
N GLY A 119 0.03 9.11 -9.11
CA GLY A 119 0.97 10.18 -8.83
C GLY A 119 2.16 9.74 -7.96
N GLU A 120 2.83 10.73 -7.37
CA GLU A 120 3.97 10.45 -6.48
C GLU A 120 3.51 9.87 -5.14
N GLY A 121 4.33 8.96 -4.61
CA GLY A 121 4.24 8.43 -3.27
C GLY A 121 5.62 8.22 -2.68
N CYS A 122 5.71 7.33 -1.70
CA CYS A 122 7.00 6.96 -1.13
C CYS A 122 7.06 5.47 -0.75
N SER A 123 8.26 4.97 -0.49
CA SER A 123 8.45 3.73 0.24
C SER A 123 9.01 4.00 1.63
N LYS A 124 8.62 3.16 2.58
CA LYS A 124 9.08 3.20 3.98
C LYS A 124 9.30 1.78 4.49
N THR A 125 10.15 1.66 5.49
CA THR A 125 10.38 0.40 6.20
C THR A 125 9.96 0.57 7.64
N GLU A 126 9.08 -0.31 8.14
CA GLU A 126 8.67 -0.30 9.54
C GLU A 126 8.30 -1.68 10.06
N ALA A 127 8.24 -1.82 11.38
CA ALA A 127 7.85 -3.06 12.04
C ALA A 127 6.34 -3.34 11.89
N LEU A 128 5.98 -4.61 11.76
CA LEU A 128 4.59 -5.07 11.63
C LEU A 128 3.71 -4.53 12.76
N GLU A 129 4.19 -4.57 14.01
CA GLU A 129 3.43 -4.12 15.17
C GLU A 129 3.08 -2.64 15.09
N LEU A 130 4.02 -1.81 14.61
CA LEU A 130 3.76 -0.38 14.46
C LEU A 130 2.73 -0.12 13.36
N VAL A 131 2.90 -0.76 12.20
CA VAL A 131 1.98 -0.58 11.06
C VAL A 131 0.57 -1.05 11.41
N PHE A 132 0.44 -2.10 12.23
CA PHE A 132 -0.85 -2.65 12.67
C PHE A 132 -1.42 -1.97 13.92
N SER A 133 -0.64 -1.14 14.63
CA SER A 133 -1.17 -0.26 15.69
C SER A 133 -1.94 0.94 15.15
N LEU A 134 -1.92 1.14 13.83
CA LEU A 134 -2.63 2.20 13.13
C LEU A 134 -4.01 1.70 12.71
N TYR A 135 -5.03 2.21 13.40
CA TYR A 135 -6.48 2.05 13.17
C TYR A 135 -7.07 0.64 13.33
#